data_AF-A0A935Y370-F1
#
_entry.id   AF-A0A935Y370-F1
#
_cell.length_a   1.000
_cell.length_b   1.000
_cell.length_c   1.000
_cell.angle_alpha   90.00
_cell.angle_beta   90.00
_cell.angle_gamma   90.00
#
_symmetry.space_group_name_H-M   'P 1'
#
loop_
_entity.id
_entity.type
_entity.pdbx_description
1 polymer ?
#
loop_
_entity_poly.entity_id
_entity_poly.type
_entity_poly.pdbx_seq_one_letter_code
_entity_poly.pdbx_strand_id
1 'polypeptide(L)'
;MNRFLLTLLCAGFAGLLVAQTVPSFKYQGVARNSQNVALTNVSVGLKMTILNSSNVAVYSETFLTRTSELGIFSVNICSGQNPQGSCSTIDWSVPGYQLKVEMDPAGGTSYLNMGNSPILAVPIAVYAAKAGSVPGDTDPSPTNEIQQLAFDNATNKLTISQGNNVDLTPLKNDADADVTNEIQVLALDTVNSILSLSKSGGSVKLGGLGSTIWVKTASDLTHQFNPNAFIKFSPSNFTLNFGTGTAYKLNSLGITNSEEYFPDNSTNLDKYAWGNSIQGYQNGRYVQNYLRKDKDTMFFMRVGGNFVFPAPNSTIINPLSFMNVTSLALNGNTPVNVTSAYISAQGGLGTVANALGGRPGGALTAAIVNNVLVPYVGLFNPTNPQQLVGGIYWDGSKSIVNANVKNFWMDHPKDPTKEIWYASLEGPEAGAYERGTFTLVNGEAFVPFSDHFENVINPSTLTVQMTPLSADSEGLAVIEKTSKGFRVKELRKGTGNYKVDWEAKGVRAGYENYKVVRTKGVDTPRPATSNDFIKLD
;
A
#
# COMPACT_ATOMS: atom_id res chain seq x y z
N MET A 1 -0.02 60.79 20.28
CA MET A 1 1.08 60.40 19.38
C MET A 1 0.44 59.72 18.17
N ASN A 2 0.54 60.35 17.00
CA ASN A 2 -0.30 60.07 15.83
C ASN A 2 -0.10 58.66 15.28
N ARG A 3 -1.20 57.97 14.94
CA ARG A 3 -1.18 56.70 14.18
C ARG A 3 -0.31 56.79 12.93
N PHE A 4 -0.24 57.98 12.33
CA PHE A 4 0.63 58.30 11.19
C PHE A 4 2.14 58.16 11.48
N LEU A 5 2.59 58.51 12.70
CA LEU A 5 3.99 58.36 13.11
C LEU A 5 4.37 56.88 13.32
N LEU A 6 3.43 56.08 13.83
CA LEU A 6 3.63 54.64 14.03
C LEU A 6 3.69 53.89 12.69
N THR A 7 2.89 54.31 11.70
CA THR A 7 2.94 53.73 10.36
C THR A 7 4.23 54.08 9.62
N LEU A 8 4.74 55.31 9.77
CA LEU A 8 6.04 55.70 9.21
C LEU A 8 7.22 54.96 9.88
N LEU A 9 7.13 54.72 11.20
CA LEU A 9 8.15 53.98 11.94
C LEU A 9 8.19 52.49 11.54
N CYS A 10 7.03 51.87 11.32
CA CYS A 10 6.93 50.49 10.83
C CYS A 10 7.37 50.35 9.36
N ALA A 11 7.06 51.33 8.50
CA ALA A 11 7.53 51.35 7.11
C ALA A 11 9.06 51.54 7.00
N GLY A 12 9.66 52.32 7.92
CA GLY A 12 11.12 52.45 8.04
C GLY A 12 11.83 51.18 8.53
N PHE A 13 11.16 50.35 9.33
CA PHE A 13 11.72 49.08 9.83
C PHE A 13 11.65 47.93 8.80
N ALA A 14 10.75 47.98 7.82
CA ALA A 14 10.62 46.97 6.78
C ALA A 14 11.73 47.05 5.70
N GLY A 15 12.45 48.17 5.60
CA GLY A 15 13.46 48.41 4.56
C GLY A 15 14.87 47.87 4.86
N LEU A 16 15.10 47.22 6.00
CA LEU A 16 16.45 46.78 6.44
C LEU A 16 16.67 45.26 6.42
N LEU A 17 15.75 44.48 5.86
CA LEU A 17 15.92 43.03 5.75
C LEU A 17 16.47 42.64 4.38
N VAL A 18 17.77 42.83 4.18
CA VAL A 18 18.50 42.07 3.16
C VAL A 18 19.02 40.80 3.81
N ALA A 19 18.15 39.78 3.92
CA ALA A 19 18.58 38.42 4.22
C ALA A 19 18.93 37.71 2.91
N GLN A 20 19.92 38.22 2.17
CA GLN A 20 20.56 37.39 1.15
C GLN A 20 21.50 36.43 1.89
N THR A 21 21.10 35.16 1.93
CA THR A 21 21.97 34.07 2.38
C THR A 21 23.18 34.04 1.47
N VAL A 22 24.32 34.57 1.92
CA VAL A 22 25.58 34.44 1.20
C VAL A 22 25.89 32.95 1.08
N PRO A 23 26.15 32.43 -0.13
CA PRO A 23 26.48 31.02 -0.30
C PRO A 23 27.75 30.71 0.49
N SER A 24 27.62 29.83 1.50
CA SER A 24 28.73 29.34 2.31
C SER A 24 28.72 27.81 2.30
N PHE A 25 29.90 27.20 2.38
CA PHE A 25 30.04 25.75 2.40
C PHE A 25 31.12 25.32 3.40
N LYS A 26 31.00 24.10 3.92
CA LYS A 26 31.92 23.59 4.95
C LYS A 26 33.21 23.05 4.32
N TYR A 27 34.33 23.32 4.98
CA TYR A 27 35.61 22.68 4.74
C TYR A 27 36.17 22.11 6.04
N GLN A 28 36.59 20.85 6.01
CA GLN A 28 37.21 20.15 7.14
C GLN A 28 38.54 19.55 6.70
N GLY A 29 39.55 19.67 7.55
CA GLY A 29 40.87 19.10 7.30
C GLY A 29 41.55 18.66 8.59
N VAL A 30 42.61 17.86 8.44
CA VAL A 30 43.50 17.48 9.54
C VAL A 30 44.81 18.26 9.37
N ALA A 31 45.13 19.12 10.33
CA ALA A 31 46.37 19.87 10.32
C ALA A 31 47.53 18.97 10.78
N ARG A 32 48.60 18.93 10.00
CA ARG A 32 49.82 18.15 10.29
C ARG A 32 51.06 19.00 10.09
N ASN A 33 52.11 18.71 10.85
CA ASN A 33 53.42 19.33 10.67
C ASN A 33 54.23 18.66 9.54
N SER A 34 55.46 19.15 9.29
CA SER A 34 56.37 18.62 8.26
C SER A 34 56.83 17.18 8.49
N GLN A 35 56.64 16.63 9.70
CA GLN A 35 56.94 15.24 10.06
C GLN A 35 55.68 14.36 9.98
N ASN A 36 54.59 14.88 9.40
CA ASN A 36 53.29 14.20 9.27
C ASN A 36 52.58 13.92 10.62
N VAL A 37 52.98 14.60 11.69
CA VAL A 37 52.35 14.51 13.02
C VAL A 37 51.19 15.50 13.10
N ALA A 38 50.05 15.05 13.62
CA ALA A 38 48.87 15.91 13.78
C ALA A 38 49.13 17.06 14.76
N LEU A 39 48.71 18.26 14.38
CA LEU A 39 48.74 19.45 15.23
C LEU A 39 47.49 19.43 16.12
N THR A 40 47.57 18.87 17.32
CA THR A 40 46.41 18.63 18.19
C THR A 40 46.20 19.75 19.21
N ASN A 41 44.96 20.22 19.39
CA ASN A 41 44.60 21.24 20.40
C ASN A 41 45.40 22.55 20.29
N VAL A 42 45.78 22.96 19.08
CA VAL A 42 46.54 24.20 18.83
C VAL A 42 45.78 25.13 17.90
N SER A 43 46.04 26.44 18.02
CA SER A 43 45.52 27.42 17.09
C SER A 43 46.33 27.41 15.80
N VAL A 44 45.64 27.34 14.66
CA VAL A 44 46.23 27.40 13.31
C VAL A 44 45.60 28.53 12.52
N GLY A 45 46.44 29.24 11.76
CA GLY A 45 46.01 30.26 10.82
C GLY A 45 45.75 29.60 9.48
N LEU A 46 44.61 29.91 8.85
CA LEU A 46 44.26 29.39 7.53
C LEU A 46 43.98 30.55 6.58
N LYS A 47 44.43 30.42 5.34
CA LYS A 47 44.02 31.27 4.23
C LYS A 47 43.41 30.39 3.15
N MET A 48 42.17 30.69 2.81
CA MET A 48 41.38 29.96 1.83
C MET A 48 41.21 30.85 0.61
N THR A 49 41.60 30.37 -0.56
CA THR A 49 41.51 31.12 -1.82
C THR A 49 40.76 30.30 -2.85
N ILE A 50 39.72 30.88 -3.46
CA ILE A 50 39.01 30.29 -4.59
C ILE A 50 39.70 30.77 -5.87
N LEU A 51 40.17 29.82 -6.66
CA LEU A 51 40.78 30.01 -7.96
C LEU A 51 39.77 29.66 -9.06
N ASN A 52 39.75 30.42 -10.14
CA ASN A 52 38.99 30.05 -11.34
C ASN A 52 39.72 28.98 -12.17
N SER A 53 39.13 28.59 -13.31
CA SER A 53 39.71 27.60 -14.24
C SER A 53 41.08 27.97 -14.81
N SER A 54 41.46 29.25 -14.75
CA SER A 54 42.77 29.77 -15.16
C SER A 54 43.75 29.95 -13.98
N ASN A 55 43.44 29.39 -12.80
CA ASN A 55 44.20 29.54 -11.56
C ASN A 55 44.34 31.00 -11.06
N VAL A 56 43.42 31.89 -11.45
CA VAL A 56 43.38 33.27 -10.94
C VAL A 56 42.49 33.32 -9.71
N ALA A 57 42.96 33.99 -8.64
CA ALA A 57 42.20 34.17 -7.41
C ALA A 57 41.00 35.10 -7.64
N VAL A 58 39.80 34.58 -7.44
CA VAL A 58 38.54 35.33 -7.53
C VAL A 58 37.99 35.71 -6.15
N TYR A 59 38.40 34.97 -5.11
CA TYR A 59 38.05 35.26 -3.73
C TYR A 59 39.12 34.72 -2.79
N SER A 60 39.38 35.40 -1.67
CA SER A 60 40.16 34.84 -0.56
C SER A 60 39.71 35.35 0.79
N GLU A 61 39.88 34.55 1.82
CA GLU A 61 39.57 34.88 3.21
C GLU A 61 40.52 34.19 4.18
N THR A 62 40.49 34.60 5.44
CA THR A 62 41.36 34.08 6.50
C THR A 62 40.55 33.53 7.68
N PHE A 63 41.10 32.51 8.36
CA PHE A 63 40.54 31.96 9.59
C PHE A 63 41.63 31.81 10.64
N LEU A 64 41.27 32.03 11.90
CA LEU A 64 42.04 31.58 13.05
C LEU A 64 41.17 30.54 13.77
N THR A 65 41.58 29.27 13.73
CA THR A 65 40.79 28.17 14.27
C THR A 65 41.64 27.27 15.16
N ARG A 66 41.01 26.55 16.09
CA ARG A 66 41.68 25.61 16.98
C ARG A 66 41.40 24.18 16.53
N THR A 67 42.45 23.37 16.39
CA THR A 67 42.33 21.96 16.02
C THR A 67 41.84 21.11 17.20
N SER A 68 41.21 19.97 16.90
CA SER A 68 40.79 18.99 17.91
C SER A 68 41.95 18.15 18.45
N GLU A 69 41.65 17.22 19.36
CA GLU A 69 42.61 16.21 19.84
C GLU A 69 43.14 15.26 18.76
N LEU A 70 42.47 15.19 17.61
CA LEU A 70 42.90 14.43 16.43
C LEU A 70 43.52 15.33 15.35
N GLY A 71 43.70 16.63 15.63
CA GLY A 71 44.22 17.62 14.69
C GLY A 71 43.20 18.11 13.66
N ILE A 72 41.91 17.81 13.85
CA ILE A 72 40.84 18.19 12.92
C ILE A 72 40.44 19.66 13.13
N PHE A 73 40.27 20.43 12.06
CA PHE A 73 39.63 21.74 12.09
C PHE A 73 38.44 21.78 11.12
N SER A 74 37.44 22.59 11.41
CA SER A 74 36.29 22.85 10.54
C SER A 74 36.09 24.35 10.38
N VAL A 75 35.92 24.81 9.14
CA VAL A 75 35.62 26.21 8.79
C VAL A 75 34.50 26.28 7.76
N ASN A 76 33.81 27.41 7.69
CA ASN A 76 32.79 27.68 6.68
C ASN A 76 33.37 28.69 5.67
N ILE A 77 33.60 28.26 4.44
CA ILE A 77 34.09 29.12 3.36
C ILE A 77 33.02 30.16 3.01
N CYS A 78 33.44 31.38 2.65
CA CYS A 78 32.63 32.58 2.45
C CYS A 78 32.05 33.19 3.74
N SER A 79 32.68 32.95 4.89
CA SER A 79 32.28 33.51 6.19
C SER A 79 33.44 33.82 7.13
N GLY A 80 34.67 33.78 6.60
CA GLY A 80 35.91 34.08 7.29
C GLY A 80 36.17 35.57 7.43
N GLN A 81 37.38 35.87 7.89
CA GLN A 81 37.86 37.22 8.16
C GLN A 81 38.65 37.77 6.96
N ASN A 82 38.69 39.10 6.84
CA ASN A 82 39.45 39.81 5.80
C ASN A 82 39.19 39.34 4.36
N PRO A 83 37.92 39.26 3.91
CA PRO A 83 37.61 38.81 2.55
C PRO A 83 38.22 39.76 1.51
N GLN A 84 38.80 39.19 0.46
CA GLN A 84 39.22 39.87 -0.76
C GLN A 84 38.36 39.33 -1.91
N GLY A 85 37.56 40.19 -2.55
CA GLY A 85 36.49 39.78 -3.47
C GLY A 85 35.18 39.46 -2.73
N SER A 86 34.19 38.93 -3.45
CA SER A 86 32.91 38.51 -2.87
C SER A 86 32.47 37.14 -3.38
N CYS A 87 32.06 36.25 -2.47
CA CYS A 87 31.46 34.97 -2.86
C CYS A 87 30.09 35.11 -3.53
N SER A 88 29.39 36.23 -3.32
CA SER A 88 28.10 36.49 -3.97
C SER A 88 28.23 36.82 -5.45
N THR A 89 29.43 37.24 -5.90
CA THR A 89 29.71 37.59 -7.31
C THR A 89 30.34 36.43 -8.08
N ILE A 90 30.62 35.30 -7.43
CA ILE A 90 31.15 34.11 -8.11
C ILE A 90 30.00 33.44 -8.86
N ASP A 91 30.15 33.30 -10.17
CA ASP A 91 29.23 32.52 -10.98
C ASP A 91 29.49 31.02 -10.78
N TRP A 92 28.76 30.42 -9.83
CA TRP A 92 28.83 29.00 -9.49
C TRP A 92 28.26 28.07 -10.57
N SER A 93 27.63 28.60 -11.63
CA SER A 93 27.19 27.80 -12.78
C SER A 93 28.35 27.38 -13.68
N VAL A 94 29.46 28.12 -13.64
CA VAL A 94 30.67 27.82 -14.41
C VAL A 94 31.49 26.75 -13.67
N PRO A 95 31.82 25.61 -14.31
CA PRO A 95 32.66 24.59 -13.69
C PRO A 95 34.14 25.03 -13.62
N GLY A 96 34.92 24.33 -12.80
CA GLY A 96 36.39 24.46 -12.80
C GLY A 96 36.97 25.38 -11.73
N TYR A 97 36.20 25.76 -10.72
CA TYR A 97 36.75 26.42 -9.52
C TYR A 97 37.53 25.43 -8.66
N GLN A 98 38.60 25.93 -8.04
CA GLN A 98 39.45 25.17 -7.11
C GLN A 98 39.62 25.95 -5.80
N LEU A 99 39.64 25.23 -4.68
CA LEU A 99 39.99 25.77 -3.37
C LEU A 99 41.49 25.53 -3.12
N LYS A 100 42.25 26.62 -3.06
CA LYS A 100 43.63 26.65 -2.57
C LYS A 100 43.62 26.87 -1.06
N VAL A 101 44.27 25.96 -0.34
CA VAL A 101 44.33 25.96 1.13
C VAL A 101 45.75 26.28 1.57
N GLU A 102 45.91 27.29 2.40
CA GLU A 102 47.20 27.69 2.95
C GLU A 102 47.11 27.74 4.49
N MET A 103 48.19 27.35 5.19
CA MET A 103 48.19 27.21 6.66
C MET A 103 49.45 27.83 7.28
N ASP A 104 49.27 28.52 8.40
CA ASP A 104 50.32 28.86 9.36
C ASP A 104 50.11 28.01 10.63
N PRO A 105 51.00 27.04 10.92
CA PRO A 105 50.84 26.13 12.05
C PRO A 105 50.99 26.81 13.42
N ALA A 106 51.51 28.05 13.48
CA ALA A 106 51.65 28.83 14.71
C ALA A 106 50.46 29.78 14.96
N GLY A 107 49.45 29.78 14.09
CA GLY A 107 48.31 30.69 14.22
C GLY A 107 48.55 32.10 13.69
N GLY A 108 49.67 32.34 13.00
CA GLY A 108 50.03 33.63 12.42
C GLY A 108 49.52 33.85 11.00
N THR A 109 50.23 34.70 10.25
CA THR A 109 49.93 35.07 8.86
C THR A 109 50.99 34.59 7.85
N SER A 110 51.93 33.74 8.28
CA SER A 110 52.98 33.18 7.43
C SER A 110 52.50 31.88 6.78
N TYR A 111 51.58 32.01 5.82
CA TYR A 111 50.89 30.87 5.23
C TYR A 111 51.76 30.06 4.26
N LEU A 112 51.77 28.73 4.44
CA LEU A 112 52.33 27.75 3.51
C LEU A 112 51.23 27.10 2.69
N ASN A 113 51.45 26.85 1.39
CA ASN A 113 50.47 26.20 0.53
C ASN A 113 50.33 24.70 0.86
N MET A 114 49.13 24.26 1.23
CA MET A 114 48.79 22.87 1.56
C MET A 114 48.15 22.11 0.38
N GLY A 115 47.90 22.80 -0.74
CA GLY A 115 47.41 22.20 -1.97
C GLY A 115 46.16 22.89 -2.53
N ASN A 116 45.82 22.51 -3.76
CA ASN A 116 44.63 22.96 -4.46
C ASN A 116 43.70 21.75 -4.65
N SER A 117 42.40 21.93 -4.43
CA SER A 117 41.38 20.89 -4.62
C SER A 117 40.21 21.41 -5.44
N PRO A 118 39.63 20.64 -6.39
CA PRO A 118 38.44 21.07 -7.12
C PRO A 118 37.23 21.26 -6.20
N ILE A 119 36.46 22.31 -6.44
CA ILE A 119 35.15 22.49 -5.79
C ILE A 119 34.11 21.75 -6.66
N LEU A 120 33.58 20.64 -6.14
CA LEU A 120 32.63 19.80 -6.86
C LEU A 120 31.18 20.21 -6.57
N ALA A 121 30.32 20.14 -7.59
CA ALA A 121 28.90 20.40 -7.45
C ALA A 121 28.21 19.26 -6.67
N VAL A 122 27.35 19.62 -5.70
CA VAL A 122 26.52 18.67 -4.93
C VAL A 122 25.31 18.25 -5.79
N PRO A 123 24.81 16.99 -5.71
CA PRO A 123 23.70 16.52 -6.56
C PRO A 123 22.45 17.41 -6.60
N ILE A 124 22.10 18.06 -5.47
CA ILE A 124 20.97 18.99 -5.40
C ILE A 124 21.21 20.31 -6.13
N ALA A 125 22.46 20.79 -6.17
CA ALA A 125 22.84 21.99 -6.92
C ALA A 125 22.79 21.75 -8.43
N VAL A 126 23.12 20.52 -8.87
CA VAL A 126 23.01 20.10 -10.28
C VAL A 126 21.54 20.04 -10.72
N TYR A 127 20.63 19.60 -9.85
CA TYR A 127 19.19 19.61 -10.12
C TYR A 127 18.61 21.03 -10.16
N ALA A 128 19.04 21.91 -9.24
CA ALA A 128 18.64 23.32 -9.22
C ALA A 128 19.12 24.09 -10.47
N ALA A 129 20.35 23.83 -10.95
CA ALA A 129 20.84 24.39 -12.21
C ALA A 129 19.97 23.96 -13.41
N LYS A 130 19.50 22.71 -13.42
CA LYS A 130 18.61 22.19 -14.47
C LYS A 130 17.20 22.79 -14.40
N ALA A 131 16.71 23.08 -13.19
CA ALA A 131 15.43 23.75 -12.96
C ALA A 131 15.45 25.25 -13.33
N GLY A 132 16.59 25.94 -13.12
CA GLY A 132 16.80 27.31 -13.58
C GLY A 132 17.05 27.45 -15.09
N SER A 133 17.25 26.33 -15.78
CA SER A 133 17.49 26.26 -17.24
C SER A 133 16.24 25.91 -18.04
N VAL A 134 15.05 25.90 -17.43
CA VAL A 134 13.78 25.79 -18.18
C VAL A 134 13.60 27.12 -18.92
N PRO A 135 13.57 27.16 -20.27
CA PRO A 135 13.19 28.35 -21.00
C PRO A 135 11.69 28.56 -20.76
N GLY A 136 11.37 29.27 -19.69
CA GLY A 136 10.01 29.55 -19.25
C GLY A 136 9.90 31.02 -18.98
N ASP A 137 9.72 31.77 -20.07
CA ASP A 137 8.94 33.00 -20.21
C ASP A 137 9.69 34.04 -21.06
N THR A 138 9.18 34.27 -22.27
CA THR A 138 9.67 35.31 -23.19
C THR A 138 8.91 36.64 -23.03
N ASP A 139 8.01 36.76 -22.04
CA ASP A 139 7.28 38.00 -21.73
C ASP A 139 7.33 38.31 -20.21
N PRO A 140 7.98 39.40 -19.78
CA PRO A 140 8.24 39.70 -18.36
C PRO A 140 7.03 40.26 -17.58
N SER A 141 5.78 39.92 -17.92
CA SER A 141 4.58 40.56 -17.36
C SER A 141 3.76 39.65 -16.41
N PRO A 142 4.04 39.65 -15.08
CA PRO A 142 3.46 38.72 -14.08
C PRO A 142 1.97 38.95 -13.72
N THR A 143 1.22 39.65 -14.56
CA THR A 143 -0.20 39.98 -14.35
C THR A 143 -1.14 39.40 -15.40
N ASN A 144 -0.62 38.81 -16.49
CA ASN A 144 -1.44 38.31 -17.60
C ASN A 144 -1.72 36.79 -17.53
N GLU A 145 -1.15 36.10 -16.54
CA GLU A 145 -1.18 34.65 -16.36
C GLU A 145 -2.39 34.16 -15.55
N ILE A 146 -3.12 35.08 -14.91
CA ILE A 146 -4.38 34.78 -14.22
C ILE A 146 -5.55 35.30 -15.07
N GLN A 147 -6.04 34.45 -15.97
CA GLN A 147 -7.23 34.71 -16.78
C GLN A 147 -8.43 33.98 -16.18
N GLN A 148 -9.43 34.74 -15.74
CA GLN A 148 -10.65 34.19 -15.16
C GLN A 148 -11.70 33.97 -16.26
N LEU A 149 -12.15 32.72 -16.40
CA LEU A 149 -13.26 32.36 -17.27
C LEU A 149 -14.58 32.51 -16.52
N ALA A 150 -15.56 33.16 -17.13
CA ALA A 150 -16.91 33.29 -16.58
C ALA A 150 -17.96 32.93 -17.63
N PHE A 151 -18.96 32.13 -17.24
CA PHE A 151 -20.09 31.76 -18.08
C PHE A 151 -21.36 32.44 -17.55
N ASP A 152 -22.01 33.23 -18.42
CA ASP A 152 -23.31 33.83 -18.12
C ASP A 152 -24.42 32.98 -18.73
N ASN A 153 -25.19 32.31 -17.87
CA ASN A 153 -26.28 31.44 -18.28
C ASN A 153 -27.49 32.19 -18.87
N ALA A 154 -27.65 33.48 -18.57
CA ALA A 154 -28.76 34.28 -19.10
C ALA A 154 -28.50 34.72 -20.55
N THR A 155 -27.25 35.03 -20.88
CA THR A 155 -26.84 35.45 -22.23
C THR A 155 -26.15 34.36 -23.04
N ASN A 156 -25.87 33.20 -22.41
CA ASN A 156 -25.21 32.03 -22.98
C ASN A 156 -23.82 32.35 -23.60
N LYS A 157 -23.07 33.25 -22.93
CA LYS A 157 -21.74 33.68 -23.37
C LYS A 157 -20.65 33.24 -22.40
N LEU A 158 -19.52 32.82 -22.96
CA LEU A 158 -18.29 32.55 -22.22
C LEU A 158 -17.33 33.74 -22.40
N THR A 159 -16.90 34.34 -21.31
CA THR A 159 -15.98 35.50 -21.28
C THR A 159 -14.65 35.15 -20.60
N ILE A 160 -13.59 35.77 -21.08
CA ILE A 160 -12.26 35.79 -20.45
C ILE A 160 -12.05 37.18 -19.85
N SER A 161 -11.58 37.26 -18.60
CA SER A 161 -11.30 38.56 -17.95
C SER A 161 -10.35 39.42 -18.79
N GLN A 162 -10.81 40.62 -19.19
CA GLN A 162 -10.11 41.56 -20.08
C GLN A 162 -9.89 41.07 -21.52
N GLY A 163 -10.57 40.00 -21.94
CA GLY A 163 -10.48 39.43 -23.28
C GLY A 163 -11.79 39.42 -24.06
N ASN A 164 -11.83 38.63 -25.12
CA ASN A 164 -13.00 38.48 -26.00
C ASN A 164 -14.13 37.67 -25.32
N ASN A 165 -15.34 37.81 -25.85
CA ASN A 165 -16.48 36.94 -25.52
C ASN A 165 -16.79 36.01 -26.69
N VAL A 166 -17.19 34.78 -26.38
CA VAL A 166 -17.68 33.79 -27.36
C VAL A 166 -19.15 33.54 -27.08
N ASP A 167 -19.98 33.74 -28.11
CA ASP A 167 -21.41 33.44 -28.07
C ASP A 167 -21.64 31.96 -28.39
N LEU A 168 -22.21 31.23 -27.44
CA LEU A 168 -22.44 29.78 -27.55
C LEU A 168 -23.88 29.46 -27.96
N THR A 169 -24.72 30.47 -28.23
CA THR A 169 -26.11 30.30 -28.67
C THR A 169 -26.25 29.42 -29.93
N PRO A 170 -25.36 29.49 -30.95
CA PRO A 170 -25.44 28.61 -32.12
C PRO A 170 -25.17 27.12 -31.84
N LEU A 171 -24.65 26.77 -30.65
CA LEU A 171 -24.36 25.39 -30.26
C LEU A 171 -25.52 24.71 -29.51
N LYS A 172 -26.63 25.42 -29.29
CA LYS A 172 -27.90 24.78 -28.90
C LYS A 172 -28.42 24.02 -30.12
N ASN A 173 -28.22 22.70 -30.12
CA ASN A 173 -28.75 21.83 -31.16
C ASN A 173 -30.06 21.19 -30.66
N ASP A 174 -31.19 21.77 -31.04
CA ASP A 174 -32.52 21.14 -30.96
C ASP A 174 -33.15 20.95 -32.35
N ALA A 175 -32.31 20.75 -33.38
CA ALA A 175 -32.61 20.20 -34.71
C ALA A 175 -33.80 20.75 -35.57
N ASP A 176 -34.78 21.51 -35.05
CA ASP A 176 -35.83 22.14 -35.86
C ASP A 176 -36.46 23.44 -35.30
N ALA A 177 -36.03 23.95 -34.13
CA ALA A 177 -36.38 25.27 -33.59
C ALA A 177 -37.89 25.56 -33.33
N ASP A 178 -38.75 24.54 -33.23
CA ASP A 178 -40.18 24.72 -32.87
C ASP A 178 -40.46 24.33 -31.41
N VAL A 179 -40.63 25.35 -30.56
CA VAL A 179 -40.86 25.22 -29.10
C VAL A 179 -42.23 24.66 -28.70
N THR A 180 -43.05 24.23 -29.66
CA THR A 180 -44.39 23.71 -29.37
C THR A 180 -44.53 22.21 -29.63
N ASN A 181 -43.55 21.56 -30.24
CA ASN A 181 -43.68 20.17 -30.70
C ASN A 181 -42.95 19.13 -29.82
N GLU A 182 -42.23 19.54 -28.75
CA GLU A 182 -41.28 18.64 -28.09
C GLU A 182 -41.92 17.57 -27.19
N ILE A 183 -43.24 17.64 -26.95
CA ILE A 183 -43.98 16.58 -26.26
C ILE A 183 -45.09 16.05 -27.16
N GLN A 184 -44.83 14.85 -27.69
CA GLN A 184 -45.77 14.01 -28.42
C GLN A 184 -46.49 13.09 -27.43
N VAL A 185 -47.82 13.12 -27.40
CA VAL A 185 -48.61 12.15 -26.61
C VAL A 185 -48.93 10.96 -27.50
N LEU A 186 -48.49 9.77 -27.06
CA LEU A 186 -48.82 8.48 -27.68
C LEU A 186 -50.19 8.02 -27.16
N ALA A 187 -51.13 7.78 -28.08
CA ALA A 187 -52.45 7.24 -27.76
C ALA A 187 -52.62 5.87 -28.43
N LEU A 188 -52.98 4.86 -27.63
CA LEU A 188 -53.24 3.51 -28.12
C LEU A 188 -54.74 3.23 -28.14
N ASP A 189 -55.30 3.04 -29.33
CA ASP A 189 -56.63 2.48 -29.52
C ASP A 189 -56.52 0.95 -29.49
N THR A 190 -56.87 0.36 -28.35
CA THR A 190 -56.80 -1.09 -28.12
C THR A 190 -57.90 -1.87 -28.81
N VAL A 191 -58.97 -1.21 -29.28
CA VAL A 191 -60.07 -1.87 -30.00
C VAL A 191 -59.68 -2.07 -31.46
N ASN A 192 -59.07 -1.06 -32.07
CA ASN A 192 -58.68 -1.10 -33.49
C ASN A 192 -57.19 -1.42 -33.72
N SER A 193 -56.41 -1.59 -32.64
CA SER A 193 -54.97 -1.87 -32.65
C SER A 193 -54.15 -0.80 -33.38
N ILE A 194 -54.42 0.47 -33.09
CA ILE A 194 -53.71 1.61 -33.71
C ILE A 194 -53.00 2.39 -32.62
N LEU A 195 -51.70 2.62 -32.83
CA LEU A 195 -50.92 3.57 -32.04
C LEU A 195 -50.78 4.86 -32.84
N SER A 196 -51.21 5.97 -32.26
CA SER A 196 -51.18 7.29 -32.88
C SER A 196 -50.37 8.30 -32.08
N LEU A 197 -49.79 9.25 -32.80
CA LEU A 197 -49.07 10.38 -32.27
C LEU A 197 -49.96 11.63 -32.30
N SER A 198 -49.92 12.43 -31.23
CA SER A 198 -50.63 13.72 -31.16
C SER A 198 -50.18 14.70 -32.24
N LYS A 199 -50.94 15.80 -32.43
CA LYS A 199 -50.57 16.91 -33.35
C LYS A 199 -50.28 16.43 -34.79
N SER A 200 -51.05 15.44 -35.24
CA SER A 200 -50.95 14.85 -36.59
C SER A 200 -49.62 14.16 -36.90
N GLY A 201 -48.89 13.68 -35.87
CA GLY A 201 -47.59 12.99 -36.01
C GLY A 201 -47.65 11.62 -36.70
N GLY A 202 -48.81 11.21 -37.20
CA GLY A 202 -49.03 9.93 -37.88
C GLY A 202 -49.60 8.84 -36.97
N SER A 203 -49.91 7.68 -37.58
CA SER A 203 -50.37 6.50 -36.85
C SER A 203 -49.91 5.22 -37.54
N VAL A 204 -49.70 4.17 -36.75
CA VAL A 204 -49.34 2.84 -37.26
C VAL A 204 -50.36 1.82 -36.78
N LYS A 205 -50.89 1.05 -37.73
CA LYS A 205 -51.77 -0.08 -37.41
C LYS A 205 -50.89 -1.27 -37.02
N LEU A 206 -50.98 -1.65 -35.76
CA LEU A 206 -50.28 -2.80 -35.21
C LEU A 206 -51.04 -4.04 -35.70
N GLY A 207 -50.45 -4.77 -36.65
CA GLY A 207 -51.11 -5.87 -37.37
C GLY A 207 -51.80 -6.87 -36.44
N GLY A 208 -53.05 -7.22 -36.77
CA GLY A 208 -53.91 -8.07 -35.95
C GLY A 208 -53.30 -9.45 -35.68
N LEU A 209 -52.85 -9.66 -34.45
CA LEU A 209 -52.56 -10.97 -33.89
C LEU A 209 -53.60 -11.23 -32.80
N GLY A 210 -54.45 -12.24 -33.02
CA GLY A 210 -55.51 -12.66 -32.11
C GLY A 210 -54.98 -12.98 -30.71
N SER A 211 -55.83 -12.72 -29.71
CA SER A 211 -55.64 -13.01 -28.28
C SER A 211 -54.21 -12.76 -27.77
N THR A 212 -53.95 -11.50 -27.47
CA THR A 212 -52.76 -10.92 -26.86
C THR A 212 -52.01 -11.87 -25.92
N ILE A 213 -50.83 -12.29 -26.38
CA ILE A 213 -49.78 -12.97 -25.63
C ILE A 213 -49.42 -12.21 -24.33
N TRP A 214 -49.67 -10.90 -24.27
CA TRP A 214 -49.53 -10.04 -23.09
C TRP A 214 -50.85 -9.36 -22.71
N VAL A 215 -51.38 -9.63 -21.52
CA VAL A 215 -52.62 -9.04 -20.98
C VAL A 215 -52.28 -8.12 -19.82
N LYS A 216 -52.66 -6.84 -19.90
CA LYS A 216 -52.56 -5.91 -18.77
C LYS A 216 -53.89 -5.85 -18.02
N THR A 217 -53.87 -6.08 -16.71
CA THR A 217 -55.05 -5.96 -15.84
C THR A 217 -54.66 -5.14 -14.61
N ALA A 218 -55.24 -3.95 -14.47
CA ALA A 218 -54.85 -2.96 -13.45
C ALA A 218 -53.33 -2.68 -13.45
N SER A 219 -52.64 -2.96 -12.36
CA SER A 219 -51.19 -2.78 -12.21
C SER A 219 -50.35 -3.90 -12.83
N ASP A 220 -50.99 -4.97 -13.28
CA ASP A 220 -50.30 -6.21 -13.59
C ASP A 220 -50.20 -6.43 -15.10
N LEU A 221 -49.04 -6.90 -15.56
CA LEU A 221 -48.78 -7.30 -16.94
C LEU A 221 -48.52 -8.80 -16.98
N THR A 222 -49.33 -9.55 -17.74
CA THR A 222 -49.29 -11.02 -17.76
C THR A 222 -48.94 -11.54 -19.15
N HIS A 223 -47.86 -12.30 -19.27
CA HIS A 223 -47.51 -13.06 -20.47
C HIS A 223 -48.11 -14.47 -20.40
N GLN A 224 -49.03 -14.81 -21.30
CA GLN A 224 -49.64 -16.12 -21.31
C GLN A 224 -49.03 -16.96 -22.44
N PHE A 225 -48.24 -17.97 -22.07
CA PHE A 225 -47.65 -18.89 -23.04
C PHE A 225 -48.68 -19.92 -23.52
N ASN A 226 -49.58 -20.33 -22.63
CA ASN A 226 -50.75 -21.16 -22.87
C ASN A 226 -51.76 -21.00 -21.72
N PRO A 227 -52.98 -21.60 -21.79
CA PRO A 227 -54.03 -21.42 -20.77
C PRO A 227 -53.59 -21.66 -19.32
N ASN A 228 -52.59 -22.52 -19.12
CA ASN A 228 -52.19 -23.04 -17.80
C ASN A 228 -50.80 -22.57 -17.37
N ALA A 229 -50.11 -21.72 -18.14
CA ALA A 229 -48.78 -21.23 -17.80
C ALA A 229 -48.63 -19.75 -18.18
N PHE A 230 -48.33 -18.91 -17.18
CA PHE A 230 -48.16 -17.49 -17.39
C PHE A 230 -47.09 -16.87 -16.48
N ILE A 231 -46.45 -15.82 -16.99
CA ILE A 231 -45.60 -14.92 -16.20
C ILE A 231 -46.41 -13.68 -15.87
N LYS A 232 -46.41 -13.25 -14.62
CA LYS A 232 -47.07 -12.02 -14.18
C LYS A 232 -46.05 -11.07 -13.57
N PHE A 233 -46.02 -9.86 -14.09
CA PHE A 233 -45.26 -8.73 -13.59
C PHE A 233 -46.20 -7.78 -12.86
N SER A 234 -45.89 -7.49 -11.60
CA SER A 234 -46.56 -6.47 -10.79
C SER A 234 -45.51 -5.46 -10.28
N PRO A 235 -45.87 -4.22 -9.94
CA PRO A 235 -44.90 -3.21 -9.49
C PRO A 235 -44.06 -3.64 -8.29
N SER A 236 -44.62 -4.50 -7.44
CA SER A 236 -43.99 -4.98 -6.21
C SER A 236 -43.36 -6.37 -6.36
N ASN A 237 -43.87 -7.20 -7.28
CA ASN A 237 -43.61 -8.65 -7.30
C ASN A 237 -43.45 -9.18 -8.73
N PHE A 238 -42.52 -10.11 -8.93
CA PHE A 238 -42.44 -10.95 -10.13
C PHE A 238 -42.93 -12.36 -9.79
N THR A 239 -43.91 -12.88 -10.54
CA THR A 239 -44.52 -14.20 -10.25
C THR A 239 -44.52 -15.10 -11.48
N LEU A 240 -44.00 -16.32 -11.32
CA LEU A 240 -44.08 -17.44 -12.27
C LEU A 240 -45.13 -18.43 -11.77
N ASN A 241 -46.20 -18.67 -12.54
CA ASN A 241 -47.26 -19.62 -12.18
C ASN A 241 -47.30 -20.80 -13.15
N PHE A 242 -47.30 -22.00 -12.58
CA PHE A 242 -47.43 -23.29 -13.27
C PHE A 242 -48.78 -23.91 -12.87
N GLY A 243 -49.50 -24.49 -13.83
CA GLY A 243 -50.77 -25.16 -13.56
C GLY A 243 -50.62 -26.38 -12.66
N THR A 244 -51.62 -26.64 -11.82
CA THR A 244 -51.65 -27.82 -10.95
C THR A 244 -51.62 -29.11 -11.79
N GLY A 245 -50.81 -30.09 -11.36
CA GLY A 245 -50.70 -31.40 -12.05
C GLY A 245 -49.98 -31.38 -13.40
N THR A 246 -49.38 -30.25 -13.80
CA THR A 246 -48.68 -30.15 -15.09
C THR A 246 -47.17 -30.24 -14.89
N ALA A 247 -46.53 -31.28 -15.43
CA ALA A 247 -45.07 -31.41 -15.44
C ALA A 247 -44.48 -30.63 -16.62
N TYR A 248 -43.71 -29.59 -16.33
CA TYR A 248 -43.07 -28.76 -17.37
C TYR A 248 -41.65 -29.28 -17.64
N LYS A 249 -41.51 -30.02 -18.73
CA LYS A 249 -40.22 -30.55 -19.20
C LYS A 249 -39.50 -29.49 -20.03
N LEU A 250 -38.27 -29.15 -19.67
CA LEU A 250 -37.36 -28.46 -20.60
C LEU A 250 -36.85 -29.51 -21.60
N ASN A 251 -37.59 -29.73 -22.68
CA ASN A 251 -37.13 -30.59 -23.77
C ASN A 251 -36.04 -29.86 -24.55
N SER A 252 -34.78 -29.99 -24.13
CA SER A 252 -33.65 -29.66 -25.02
C SER A 252 -32.85 -30.89 -25.46
N LEU A 253 -33.10 -32.09 -24.92
CA LEU A 253 -32.37 -33.30 -25.32
C LEU A 253 -33.29 -34.52 -25.26
N GLY A 254 -33.67 -35.07 -26.42
CA GLY A 254 -34.65 -36.14 -26.58
C GLY A 254 -34.26 -37.49 -25.97
N ILE A 255 -34.43 -37.65 -24.66
CA ILE A 255 -34.21 -38.91 -23.95
C ILE A 255 -35.55 -39.39 -23.36
N THR A 256 -35.90 -40.65 -23.64
CA THR A 256 -37.24 -41.24 -23.46
C THR A 256 -37.42 -42.14 -22.24
N ASN A 257 -36.37 -42.47 -21.47
CA ASN A 257 -36.49 -43.52 -20.45
C ASN A 257 -35.82 -43.08 -19.12
N SER A 258 -36.60 -42.82 -18.08
CA SER A 258 -36.13 -42.76 -16.69
C SER A 258 -37.25 -43.12 -15.72
N GLU A 259 -37.03 -44.11 -14.86
CA GLU A 259 -37.86 -44.35 -13.67
C GLU A 259 -37.39 -43.40 -12.56
N GLU A 260 -38.31 -42.64 -11.97
CA GLU A 260 -38.04 -41.76 -10.82
C GLU A 260 -38.18 -42.54 -9.51
N TYR A 261 -37.16 -42.52 -8.67
CA TYR A 261 -37.24 -43.03 -7.29
C TYR A 261 -37.24 -41.85 -6.31
N PHE A 262 -38.36 -41.67 -5.60
CA PHE A 262 -38.48 -40.70 -4.49
C PHE A 262 -38.47 -41.48 -3.17
N PRO A 263 -37.61 -41.17 -2.18
CA PRO A 263 -37.81 -41.65 -0.82
C PRO A 263 -38.96 -40.83 -0.20
N ASP A 264 -40.14 -41.44 -0.13
CA ASP A 264 -41.30 -40.95 0.60
C ASP A 264 -41.15 -41.26 2.09
N ASN A 265 -40.77 -40.26 2.91
CA ASN A 265 -40.99 -40.25 4.36
C ASN A 265 -40.42 -39.03 5.12
N SER A 266 -40.75 -37.79 4.73
CA SER A 266 -40.58 -36.66 5.67
C SER A 266 -41.82 -35.77 5.74
N THR A 267 -42.53 -35.86 6.86
CA THR A 267 -43.71 -35.07 7.25
C THR A 267 -43.40 -33.61 7.59
N ASN A 268 -42.37 -33.00 6.97
CA ASN A 268 -42.08 -31.57 7.11
C ASN A 268 -42.53 -30.85 5.84
N LEU A 269 -43.57 -30.04 6.03
CA LEU A 269 -44.14 -29.10 5.07
C LEU A 269 -43.07 -28.13 4.54
N ASP A 270 -43.23 -27.73 3.28
CA ASP A 270 -42.59 -26.57 2.60
C ASP A 270 -41.31 -26.74 1.76
N LYS A 271 -41.03 -27.89 1.11
CA LYS A 271 -40.18 -27.88 -0.12
C LYS A 271 -40.63 -28.90 -1.15
N TYR A 272 -41.06 -28.42 -2.33
CA TYR A 272 -41.14 -29.24 -3.53
C TYR A 272 -39.78 -29.24 -4.26
N ALA A 273 -39.30 -30.46 -4.52
CA ALA A 273 -38.07 -30.82 -5.21
C ALA A 273 -38.20 -30.66 -6.74
N TRP A 274 -37.12 -30.90 -7.48
CA TRP A 274 -37.08 -31.94 -8.52
C TRP A 274 -35.64 -32.17 -9.00
N GLY A 275 -35.30 -33.45 -9.22
CA GLY A 275 -34.04 -33.90 -9.77
C GLY A 275 -34.32 -34.80 -10.97
N ASN A 276 -33.80 -34.43 -12.14
CA ASN A 276 -33.72 -35.37 -13.25
C ASN A 276 -32.52 -36.28 -12.98
N SER A 277 -32.75 -37.57 -12.79
CA SER A 277 -31.69 -38.55 -13.07
C SER A 277 -31.64 -38.68 -14.60
N ILE A 278 -30.64 -38.07 -15.23
CA ILE A 278 -30.36 -38.36 -16.64
C ILE A 278 -29.28 -39.44 -16.63
N GLN A 279 -29.62 -40.65 -17.07
CA GLN A 279 -28.64 -41.67 -17.42
C GLN A 279 -27.94 -41.22 -18.70
N GLY A 280 -26.91 -40.38 -18.54
CA GLY A 280 -26.05 -39.98 -19.65
C GLY A 280 -24.97 -41.04 -19.82
N TYR A 281 -25.09 -41.85 -20.88
CA TYR A 281 -24.20 -42.94 -21.32
C TYR A 281 -24.46 -44.33 -20.73
N GLN A 282 -24.44 -45.32 -21.63
CA GLN A 282 -24.20 -46.72 -21.31
C GLN A 282 -22.94 -46.79 -20.43
N ASN A 283 -23.04 -47.38 -19.24
CA ASN A 283 -22.05 -47.45 -18.13
C ASN A 283 -22.39 -46.67 -16.84
N GLY A 284 -23.68 -46.36 -16.58
CA GLY A 284 -24.13 -46.06 -15.21
C GLY A 284 -23.70 -44.70 -14.63
N ARG A 285 -23.54 -43.67 -15.46
CA ARG A 285 -23.24 -42.30 -15.00
C ARG A 285 -24.52 -41.51 -14.79
N TYR A 286 -24.64 -40.90 -13.61
CA TYR A 286 -25.75 -40.01 -13.24
C TYR A 286 -25.29 -38.55 -13.20
N VAL A 287 -26.09 -37.66 -13.80
CA VAL A 287 -25.96 -36.21 -13.61
C VAL A 287 -27.22 -35.72 -12.93
N GLN A 288 -27.09 -35.06 -11.78
CA GLN A 288 -28.21 -34.48 -11.04
C GLN A 288 -28.10 -32.95 -11.02
N ASN A 289 -29.19 -32.29 -11.41
CA ASN A 289 -29.38 -30.86 -11.21
C ASN A 289 -30.51 -30.69 -10.20
N TYR A 290 -30.30 -29.92 -9.15
CA TYR A 290 -31.32 -29.60 -8.15
C TYR A 290 -31.62 -28.11 -8.17
N LEU A 291 -32.91 -27.78 -8.07
CA LEU A 291 -33.39 -26.47 -7.69
C LEU A 291 -33.98 -26.59 -6.28
N ARG A 292 -33.42 -25.87 -5.30
CA ARG A 292 -33.99 -25.79 -3.95
C ARG A 292 -34.44 -24.36 -3.69
N LYS A 293 -35.67 -24.19 -3.18
CA LYS A 293 -36.13 -22.93 -2.61
C LYS A 293 -36.05 -23.04 -1.08
N ASP A 294 -35.45 -22.04 -0.43
CA ASP A 294 -35.59 -21.83 1.01
C ASP A 294 -36.12 -20.42 1.23
N LYS A 295 -37.39 -20.30 1.64
CA LYS A 295 -38.09 -19.01 1.74
C LYS A 295 -37.93 -18.20 0.45
N ASP A 296 -37.34 -17.00 0.48
CA ASP A 296 -37.21 -16.11 -0.68
C ASP A 296 -35.95 -16.35 -1.53
N THR A 297 -35.17 -17.39 -1.23
CA THR A 297 -33.90 -17.66 -1.92
C THR A 297 -34.00 -18.89 -2.83
N MET A 298 -33.56 -18.76 -4.08
CA MET A 298 -33.43 -19.87 -5.03
C MET A 298 -31.97 -20.33 -5.15
N PHE A 299 -31.75 -21.65 -5.08
CA PHE A 299 -30.43 -22.27 -5.22
C PHE A 299 -30.37 -23.16 -6.46
N PHE A 300 -29.33 -22.97 -7.29
CA PHE A 300 -28.97 -23.86 -8.39
C PHE A 300 -27.71 -24.65 -8.03
N MET A 301 -27.80 -25.98 -8.11
CA MET A 301 -26.69 -26.89 -7.83
C MET A 301 -26.39 -27.78 -9.04
N ARG A 302 -25.11 -27.86 -9.44
CA ARG A 302 -24.59 -28.86 -10.39
C ARG A 302 -23.72 -29.84 -9.62
N VAL A 303 -24.18 -31.08 -9.44
CA VAL A 303 -23.35 -32.15 -8.89
C VAL A 303 -22.75 -32.92 -10.07
N GLY A 304 -21.48 -32.65 -10.38
CA GLY A 304 -20.70 -33.44 -11.32
C GLY A 304 -19.74 -34.33 -10.55
N GLY A 305 -20.09 -35.60 -10.34
CA GLY A 305 -19.21 -36.55 -9.67
C GLY A 305 -19.81 -37.95 -9.59
N ASN A 306 -18.96 -38.98 -9.73
CA ASN A 306 -19.32 -40.39 -9.67
C ASN A 306 -20.07 -40.72 -8.36
N PHE A 307 -21.38 -40.96 -8.44
CA PHE A 307 -22.09 -41.73 -7.41
C PHE A 307 -21.97 -43.20 -7.77
N VAL A 308 -20.85 -43.80 -7.40
CA VAL A 308 -20.86 -45.21 -7.02
C VAL A 308 -21.02 -45.18 -5.51
N PHE A 309 -21.86 -46.04 -4.93
CA PHE A 309 -21.78 -46.37 -3.51
C PHE A 309 -20.88 -47.61 -3.42
N PRO A 310 -19.56 -47.52 -3.23
CA PRO A 310 -18.80 -48.67 -2.79
C PRO A 310 -18.91 -48.78 -1.26
N ALA A 311 -18.60 -49.98 -0.78
CA ALA A 311 -18.46 -50.42 0.59
C ALA A 311 -17.99 -49.37 1.63
N PRO A 312 -18.24 -49.58 2.94
CA PRO A 312 -17.66 -48.75 3.99
C PRO A 312 -16.16 -48.64 3.75
N ASN A 313 -15.67 -47.39 3.62
CA ASN A 313 -14.27 -46.94 3.44
C ASN A 313 -13.92 -46.21 2.12
N SER A 314 -14.88 -45.87 1.24
CA SER A 314 -14.57 -45.08 0.03
C SER A 314 -14.59 -43.56 0.25
N THR A 315 -13.57 -42.89 -0.29
CA THR A 315 -13.34 -41.44 -0.25
C THR A 315 -14.37 -40.66 -1.09
N ILE A 316 -15.01 -39.64 -0.51
CA ILE A 316 -15.96 -38.77 -1.22
C ILE A 316 -15.22 -37.52 -1.71
N ILE A 317 -14.99 -37.42 -3.02
CA ILE A 317 -14.52 -36.18 -3.66
C ILE A 317 -15.76 -35.39 -4.09
N ASN A 318 -16.01 -34.25 -3.45
CA ASN A 318 -17.16 -33.40 -3.73
C ASN A 318 -16.70 -32.04 -4.26
N PRO A 319 -17.08 -31.63 -5.49
CA PRO A 319 -17.10 -30.21 -5.84
C PRO A 319 -18.34 -29.57 -5.19
N LEU A 320 -18.20 -29.15 -3.93
CA LEU A 320 -19.19 -28.31 -3.26
C LEU A 320 -19.10 -26.89 -3.81
N SER A 321 -19.89 -26.58 -4.84
CA SER A 321 -20.08 -25.22 -5.32
C SER A 321 -21.17 -24.54 -4.50
N PHE A 322 -20.80 -23.78 -3.46
CA PHE A 322 -21.75 -22.91 -2.75
C PHE A 322 -21.10 -21.60 -2.25
N MET A 323 -21.59 -20.45 -2.71
CA MET A 323 -22.42 -19.52 -1.93
C MET A 323 -22.53 -18.17 -2.65
N ASN A 324 -23.77 -17.68 -2.74
CA ASN A 324 -24.09 -16.30 -3.00
C ASN A 324 -23.66 -15.49 -1.76
N VAL A 325 -22.47 -14.89 -1.78
CA VAL A 325 -22.04 -14.03 -0.69
C VAL A 325 -22.63 -12.64 -0.94
N THR A 326 -23.69 -12.30 -0.21
CA THR A 326 -24.30 -10.96 -0.19
C THR A 326 -23.40 -9.89 0.44
N SER A 327 -22.16 -10.20 0.81
CA SER A 327 -21.18 -9.18 1.16
C SER A 327 -20.46 -8.73 -0.12
N LEU A 328 -20.76 -7.51 -0.58
CA LEU A 328 -19.90 -6.80 -1.53
C LEU A 328 -18.48 -6.75 -0.95
N ALA A 329 -17.57 -7.59 -1.44
CA ALA A 329 -16.16 -7.33 -1.29
C ALA A 329 -15.87 -6.11 -2.18
N LEU A 330 -15.25 -5.08 -1.64
CA LEU A 330 -14.86 -3.89 -2.40
C LEU A 330 -13.33 -3.85 -2.52
N ASN A 331 -12.83 -3.54 -3.70
CA ASN A 331 -11.46 -3.06 -3.89
C ASN A 331 -11.54 -1.54 -4.11
N GLY A 332 -11.32 -0.76 -3.05
CA GLY A 332 -11.71 0.66 -3.04
C GLY A 332 -13.23 0.80 -3.05
N ASN A 333 -13.79 1.51 -4.04
CA ASN A 333 -15.24 1.64 -4.23
C ASN A 333 -15.81 0.64 -5.25
N THR A 334 -14.98 -0.27 -5.77
CA THR A 334 -15.39 -1.19 -6.85
C THR A 334 -15.82 -2.55 -6.28
N PRO A 335 -17.08 -2.97 -6.52
CA PRO A 335 -17.56 -4.32 -6.21
C PRO A 335 -16.71 -5.40 -6.91
N VAL A 336 -16.21 -6.36 -6.15
CA VAL A 336 -15.54 -7.56 -6.69
C VAL A 336 -16.40 -8.80 -6.41
N ASN A 337 -16.64 -9.58 -7.46
CA ASN A 337 -17.40 -10.83 -7.39
C ASN A 337 -16.53 -11.95 -6.79
N VAL A 338 -17.04 -12.59 -5.73
CA VAL A 338 -16.52 -13.88 -5.23
C VAL A 338 -16.98 -14.96 -6.21
N THR A 339 -16.05 -15.53 -6.98
CA THR A 339 -16.40 -16.33 -8.17
C THR A 339 -16.50 -17.84 -7.89
N SER A 340 -15.84 -18.35 -6.85
CA SER A 340 -15.92 -19.74 -6.40
C SER A 340 -15.24 -19.97 -5.05
N ALA A 341 -15.78 -20.88 -4.24
CA ALA A 341 -15.08 -21.55 -3.16
C ALA A 341 -14.94 -23.04 -3.51
N TYR A 342 -13.71 -23.55 -3.60
CA TYR A 342 -13.44 -24.99 -3.67
C TYR A 342 -13.20 -25.51 -2.25
N ILE A 343 -13.78 -26.65 -1.87
CA ILE A 343 -13.51 -27.36 -0.61
C ILE A 343 -13.12 -28.80 -0.97
N SER A 344 -11.83 -29.15 -0.91
CA SER A 344 -11.44 -30.57 -0.84
C SER A 344 -11.16 -30.93 0.61
N ALA A 345 -11.93 -31.87 1.14
CA ALA A 345 -11.61 -32.55 2.39
C ALA A 345 -11.06 -33.94 2.05
N GLN A 346 -9.76 -34.14 2.24
CA GLN A 346 -9.18 -35.47 2.48
C GLN A 346 -8.56 -35.44 3.87
N GLY A 347 -8.89 -36.42 4.72
CA GLY A 347 -8.27 -36.58 6.05
C GLY A 347 -8.61 -35.53 7.11
N GLY A 348 -9.67 -34.73 6.94
CA GLY A 348 -10.14 -33.78 7.96
C GLY A 348 -9.58 -32.34 7.84
N LEU A 349 -8.80 -32.02 6.81
CA LEU A 349 -8.35 -30.66 6.51
C LEU A 349 -8.99 -30.18 5.20
N GLY A 350 -9.89 -29.21 5.29
CA GLY A 350 -10.57 -28.60 4.14
C GLY A 350 -9.72 -27.49 3.52
N THR A 351 -9.46 -27.57 2.21
CA THR A 351 -8.84 -26.45 1.49
C THR A 351 -9.92 -25.53 0.92
N VAL A 352 -10.12 -24.31 1.44
CA VAL A 352 -10.93 -23.21 0.87
C VAL A 352 -10.11 -22.39 -0.11
N ALA A 353 -10.36 -22.49 -1.41
CA ALA A 353 -9.78 -21.58 -2.40
C ALA A 353 -10.82 -20.50 -2.79
N ASN A 354 -10.57 -19.24 -2.46
CA ASN A 354 -11.41 -18.11 -2.87
C ASN A 354 -10.87 -17.47 -4.16
N ALA A 355 -11.74 -17.14 -5.11
CA ALA A 355 -11.40 -16.29 -6.25
C ALA A 355 -12.03 -14.91 -6.05
N LEU A 356 -11.22 -13.86 -5.92
CA LEU A 356 -11.65 -12.47 -5.88
C LEU A 356 -11.45 -11.84 -7.27
N GLY A 357 -12.54 -11.50 -7.97
CA GLY A 357 -12.47 -10.72 -9.22
C GLY A 357 -11.81 -11.43 -10.41
N GLY A 358 -11.96 -12.76 -10.53
CA GLY A 358 -11.40 -13.52 -11.65
C GLY A 358 -9.87 -13.73 -11.61
N ARG A 359 -9.20 -13.32 -10.52
CA ARG A 359 -7.79 -13.59 -10.27
C ARG A 359 -7.65 -14.74 -9.26
N PRO A 360 -6.79 -15.75 -9.50
CA PRO A 360 -6.52 -16.80 -8.53
C PRO A 360 -5.73 -16.21 -7.36
N GLY A 361 -6.47 -15.75 -6.34
CA GLY A 361 -5.94 -15.22 -5.09
C GLY A 361 -6.71 -15.86 -3.94
N GLY A 362 -6.47 -17.15 -3.72
CA GLY A 362 -7.11 -17.90 -2.65
C GLY A 362 -6.27 -17.85 -1.38
N ALA A 363 -6.93 -17.67 -0.24
CA ALA A 363 -6.37 -18.04 1.06
C ALA A 363 -6.15 -19.56 1.07
N LEU A 364 -5.02 -20.04 0.54
CA LEU A 364 -4.68 -21.45 0.58
C LEU A 364 -4.68 -21.91 2.02
N THR A 365 -5.44 -22.94 2.32
CA THR A 365 -5.67 -23.48 3.67
C THR A 365 -4.69 -24.63 4.00
N ALA A 366 -3.93 -25.07 2.99
CA ALA A 366 -2.86 -26.06 3.12
C ALA A 366 -1.69 -25.75 2.17
N ALA A 367 -0.46 -26.03 2.60
CA ALA A 367 0.76 -25.94 1.80
C ALA A 367 1.68 -27.13 2.05
N ILE A 368 2.67 -27.33 1.18
CA ILE A 368 3.76 -28.30 1.40
C ILE A 368 4.99 -27.57 1.94
N VAL A 369 5.51 -28.02 3.08
CA VAL A 369 6.79 -27.60 3.67
C VAL A 369 7.58 -28.85 4.02
N ASN A 370 8.82 -28.97 3.55
CA ASN A 370 9.67 -30.14 3.75
C ASN A 370 8.96 -31.47 3.41
N ASN A 371 8.22 -31.50 2.29
CA ASN A 371 7.41 -32.64 1.84
C ASN A 371 6.25 -33.04 2.79
N VAL A 372 5.89 -32.20 3.76
CA VAL A 372 4.78 -32.42 4.68
C VAL A 372 3.65 -31.44 4.37
N LEU A 373 2.40 -31.93 4.37
CA LEU A 373 1.20 -31.10 4.26
C LEU A 373 0.95 -30.38 5.59
N VAL A 374 0.91 -29.05 5.56
CA VAL A 374 0.72 -28.21 6.76
C VAL A 374 -0.46 -27.26 6.63
N PRO A 375 -1.18 -26.95 7.74
CA PRO A 375 -2.14 -25.86 7.76
C PRO A 375 -1.45 -24.54 7.42
N TYR A 376 -2.10 -23.77 6.56
CA TYR A 376 -1.52 -22.55 6.00
C TYR A 376 -2.62 -21.54 5.71
N VAL A 377 -2.28 -20.25 5.74
CA VAL A 377 -3.08 -19.16 5.19
C VAL A 377 -2.10 -18.22 4.50
N GLY A 378 -2.21 -18.00 3.21
CA GLY A 378 -1.31 -17.07 2.55
C GLY A 378 -1.83 -16.37 1.31
N LEU A 379 -1.09 -15.33 0.96
CA LEU A 379 -1.31 -14.42 -0.14
C LEU A 379 -0.26 -14.69 -1.21
N PHE A 380 -0.72 -14.93 -2.44
CA PHE A 380 0.12 -15.17 -3.61
C PHE A 380 0.06 -13.98 -4.56
N ASN A 381 1.12 -13.82 -5.34
CA ASN A 381 1.16 -12.78 -6.36
C ASN A 381 0.08 -13.06 -7.43
N PRO A 382 -0.84 -12.11 -7.71
CA PRO A 382 -1.92 -12.32 -8.66
C PRO A 382 -1.45 -12.55 -10.10
N THR A 383 -0.23 -12.15 -10.45
CA THR A 383 0.37 -12.38 -11.79
C THR A 383 1.34 -13.56 -11.81
N ASN A 384 1.76 -14.06 -10.65
CA ASN A 384 2.59 -15.25 -10.50
C ASN A 384 2.07 -16.11 -9.32
N PRO A 385 1.10 -17.02 -9.56
CA PRO A 385 0.43 -17.77 -8.50
C PRO A 385 1.35 -18.72 -7.69
N GLN A 386 2.59 -18.94 -8.13
CA GLN A 386 3.59 -19.72 -7.39
C GLN A 386 4.50 -18.86 -6.50
N GLN A 387 4.39 -17.53 -6.59
CA GLN A 387 5.15 -16.61 -5.76
C GLN A 387 4.35 -16.24 -4.51
N LEU A 388 4.87 -16.67 -3.35
CA LEU A 388 4.38 -16.27 -2.04
C LEU A 388 4.71 -14.79 -1.76
N VAL A 389 3.71 -14.01 -1.36
CA VAL A 389 3.84 -12.60 -0.93
C VAL A 389 3.85 -12.50 0.60
N GLY A 390 3.05 -13.32 1.27
CA GLY A 390 3.04 -13.44 2.72
C GLY A 390 2.05 -14.49 3.20
N GLY A 391 2.16 -14.94 4.44
CA GLY A 391 1.28 -15.94 5.01
C GLY A 391 1.64 -16.35 6.43
N ILE A 392 0.84 -17.27 6.95
CA ILE A 392 0.99 -17.90 8.26
C ILE A 392 0.88 -19.40 8.04
N TYR A 393 1.91 -20.15 8.43
CA TYR A 393 1.88 -21.61 8.44
C TYR A 393 2.43 -22.16 9.75
N TRP A 394 2.15 -23.43 10.00
CA TRP A 394 2.77 -24.19 11.08
C TRP A 394 3.79 -25.16 10.49
N ASP A 395 5.02 -25.18 11.01
CA ASP A 395 6.09 -26.05 10.51
C ASP A 395 6.16 -27.42 11.22
N GLY A 396 5.16 -27.74 12.05
CA GLY A 396 5.15 -28.91 12.93
C GLY A 396 5.60 -28.61 14.36
N SER A 397 6.32 -27.51 14.59
CA SER A 397 6.83 -27.12 15.92
C SER A 397 6.47 -25.68 16.29
N LYS A 398 6.39 -24.79 15.31
CA LYS A 398 6.28 -23.34 15.48
C LYS A 398 5.35 -22.74 14.43
N SER A 399 4.63 -21.71 14.83
CA SER A 399 3.89 -20.85 13.91
C SER A 399 4.86 -19.88 13.24
N ILE A 400 4.85 -19.83 11.92
CA ILE A 400 5.69 -18.94 11.12
C ILE A 400 4.80 -17.95 10.40
N VAL A 401 5.07 -16.66 10.61
CA VAL A 401 4.49 -15.57 9.83
C VAL A 401 5.57 -15.05 8.89
N ASN A 402 5.30 -15.05 7.59
CA ASN A 402 6.20 -14.53 6.58
C ASN A 402 5.50 -13.43 5.78
N ALA A 403 6.20 -12.35 5.47
CA ALA A 403 5.71 -11.26 4.63
C ALA A 403 6.92 -10.52 4.06
N ASN A 404 6.74 -9.84 2.93
CA ASN A 404 7.77 -8.95 2.40
C ASN A 404 8.06 -7.77 3.35
N VAL A 405 7.04 -7.31 4.10
CA VAL A 405 7.17 -6.25 5.12
C VAL A 405 6.28 -6.60 6.32
N LYS A 406 6.85 -6.62 7.52
CA LYS A 406 6.11 -6.87 8.76
C LYS A 406 5.72 -5.57 9.45
N ASN A 407 4.50 -5.10 9.19
CA ASN A 407 4.03 -3.80 9.68
C ASN A 407 3.18 -3.89 10.95
N PHE A 408 3.26 -2.85 11.77
CA PHE A 408 2.23 -2.43 12.71
C PHE A 408 1.72 -1.05 12.29
N TRP A 409 0.43 -0.78 12.46
CA TRP A 409 -0.15 0.49 12.09
C TRP A 409 -1.02 1.05 13.21
N MET A 410 -1.23 2.35 13.19
CA MET A 410 -2.17 3.05 14.07
C MET A 410 -2.71 4.29 13.36
N ASP A 411 -3.87 4.78 13.79
CA ASP A 411 -4.39 6.07 13.35
C ASP A 411 -3.40 7.19 13.73
N HIS A 412 -3.24 8.18 12.84
CA HIS A 412 -2.35 9.30 13.14
C HIS A 412 -2.97 10.18 14.25
N PRO A 413 -2.29 10.36 15.39
CA PRO A 413 -2.92 10.91 16.60
C PRO A 413 -3.28 12.41 16.51
N LYS A 414 -2.83 13.10 15.46
CA LYS A 414 -3.08 14.54 15.23
C LYS A 414 -3.77 14.86 13.90
N ASP A 415 -3.97 13.86 13.04
CA ASP A 415 -4.51 14.07 11.69
C ASP A 415 -5.44 12.90 11.36
N PRO A 416 -6.77 13.07 11.49
CA PRO A 416 -7.72 11.98 11.32
C PRO A 416 -7.82 11.47 9.88
N THR A 417 -7.13 12.11 8.93
CA THR A 417 -7.08 11.66 7.53
C THR A 417 -5.89 10.76 7.23
N LYS A 418 -5.04 10.47 8.22
CA LYS A 418 -3.79 9.73 8.04
C LYS A 418 -3.65 8.56 9.02
N GLU A 419 -2.82 7.61 8.60
CA GLU A 419 -2.36 6.49 9.41
C GLU A 419 -0.83 6.52 9.51
N ILE A 420 -0.28 5.94 10.57
CA ILE A 420 1.14 5.69 10.72
C ILE A 420 1.39 4.21 10.57
N TRP A 421 2.24 3.86 9.61
CA TRP A 421 2.69 2.49 9.35
C TRP A 421 4.16 2.36 9.72
N TYR A 422 4.46 1.40 10.58
CA TYR A 422 5.81 1.12 11.04
C TYR A 422 6.23 -0.28 10.59
N ALA A 423 7.46 -0.43 10.10
CA ALA A 423 8.04 -1.72 9.82
C ALA A 423 8.80 -2.27 11.05
N SER A 424 8.69 -3.58 11.27
CA SER A 424 9.47 -4.27 12.31
C SER A 424 10.96 -4.27 11.96
N LEU A 425 11.83 -4.22 12.97
CA LEU A 425 13.27 -4.37 12.78
C LEU A 425 13.59 -5.83 12.41
N GLU A 426 14.46 -6.03 11.42
CA GLU A 426 14.80 -7.36 10.89
C GLU A 426 16.27 -7.68 11.15
N GLY A 427 16.53 -8.90 11.61
CA GLY A 427 17.87 -9.45 11.85
C GLY A 427 17.93 -10.94 11.51
N PRO A 428 19.13 -11.52 11.42
CA PRO A 428 19.30 -12.94 11.08
C PRO A 428 18.89 -13.90 12.21
N GLU A 429 18.31 -13.40 13.30
CA GLU A 429 18.09 -14.12 14.55
C GLU A 429 16.70 -13.83 15.11
N ALA A 430 16.13 -14.80 15.84
CA ALA A 430 14.93 -14.57 16.64
C ALA A 430 15.29 -13.90 17.97
N GLY A 431 15.67 -12.62 17.89
CA GLY A 431 16.12 -11.84 19.04
C GLY A 431 14.99 -11.37 19.95
N ALA A 432 15.30 -11.18 21.22
CA ALA A 432 14.52 -10.38 22.16
C ALA A 432 15.41 -9.30 22.76
N TYR A 433 14.79 -8.21 23.21
CA TYR A 433 15.51 -7.12 23.86
C TYR A 433 14.78 -6.63 25.09
N GLU A 434 15.56 -6.12 26.04
CA GLU A 434 15.09 -5.39 27.20
C GLU A 434 15.91 -4.12 27.33
N ARG A 435 15.29 -3.05 27.84
CA ARG A 435 15.95 -1.76 28.03
C ARG A 435 15.51 -1.14 29.33
N GLY A 436 16.35 -0.27 29.87
CA GLY A 436 16.02 0.48 31.06
C GLY A 436 17.07 1.51 31.39
N THR A 437 17.00 2.00 32.62
CA THR A 437 17.97 2.95 33.18
C THR A 437 18.35 2.45 34.57
N PHE A 438 19.64 2.48 34.90
CA PHE A 438 20.12 2.24 36.27
C PHE A 438 20.98 3.42 36.73
N THR A 439 21.25 3.48 38.04
CA THR A 439 22.19 4.44 38.61
C THR A 439 23.48 3.71 38.95
N LEU A 440 24.60 4.17 38.40
CA LEU A 440 25.94 3.75 38.80
C LEU A 440 26.24 4.35 40.18
N VAL A 441 26.76 3.54 41.11
CA VAL A 441 27.15 4.01 42.45
C VAL A 441 28.58 3.59 42.71
N ASN A 442 29.45 4.55 43.02
CA ASN A 442 30.89 4.32 43.20
C ASN A 442 31.52 3.54 42.03
N GLY A 443 31.14 3.89 40.80
CA GLY A 443 31.71 3.29 39.59
C GLY A 443 31.24 1.86 39.27
N GLU A 444 30.31 1.28 40.02
CA GLU A 444 29.83 -0.09 39.80
C GLU A 444 28.30 -0.19 39.93
N ALA A 445 27.71 -1.12 39.17
CA ALA A 445 26.32 -1.52 39.33
C ALA A 445 26.09 -2.95 38.84
N PHE A 446 25.19 -3.67 39.51
CA PHE A 446 24.56 -4.87 38.96
C PHE A 446 23.15 -4.50 38.49
N VAL A 447 22.84 -4.87 37.25
CA VAL A 447 21.56 -4.59 36.61
C VAL A 447 20.84 -5.91 36.42
N PRO A 448 19.79 -6.20 37.22
CA PRO A 448 19.00 -7.40 37.05
C PRO A 448 18.14 -7.28 35.78
N PHE A 449 17.99 -8.39 35.07
CA PHE A 449 16.96 -8.53 34.04
C PHE A 449 15.59 -8.74 34.69
N SER A 450 14.51 -8.47 33.94
CA SER A 450 13.19 -8.89 34.40
C SER A 450 13.05 -10.40 34.43
N ASP A 451 12.16 -10.91 35.29
CA ASP A 451 11.82 -12.33 35.36
C ASP A 451 11.48 -12.89 33.97
N HIS A 452 10.72 -12.13 33.16
CA HIS A 452 10.40 -12.55 31.80
C HIS A 452 11.65 -12.67 30.92
N PHE A 453 12.54 -11.67 30.93
CA PHE A 453 13.71 -11.67 30.06
C PHE A 453 14.71 -12.80 30.42
N GLU A 454 14.91 -13.08 31.70
CA GLU A 454 15.71 -14.22 32.19
C GLU A 454 15.18 -15.56 31.62
N ASN A 455 13.86 -15.72 31.54
CA ASN A 455 13.23 -16.98 31.12
C ASN A 455 13.25 -17.21 29.60
N VAL A 456 13.47 -16.18 28.78
CA VAL A 456 13.32 -16.28 27.32
C VAL A 456 14.61 -16.14 26.54
N ILE A 457 15.69 -15.64 27.15
CA ILE A 457 16.94 -15.30 26.46
C ILE A 457 18.00 -16.39 26.63
N ASN A 458 18.82 -16.62 25.60
CA ASN A 458 20.03 -17.42 25.73
C ASN A 458 21.18 -16.52 26.25
N PRO A 459 21.69 -16.74 27.49
CA PRO A 459 22.69 -15.87 28.09
C PRO A 459 24.01 -15.80 27.33
N SER A 460 24.37 -16.86 26.60
CA SER A 460 25.62 -16.92 25.84
C SER A 460 25.64 -15.98 24.63
N THR A 461 24.47 -15.54 24.18
CA THR A 461 24.30 -14.66 23.01
C THR A 461 24.10 -13.19 23.38
N LEU A 462 24.09 -12.87 24.68
CA LEU A 462 23.78 -11.53 25.17
C LEU A 462 24.80 -10.49 24.72
N THR A 463 24.31 -9.39 24.18
CA THR A 463 25.02 -8.15 23.95
C THR A 463 24.31 -7.04 24.71
N VAL A 464 25.09 -6.18 25.38
CA VAL A 464 24.57 -5.05 26.14
C VAL A 464 25.20 -3.77 25.61
N GLN A 465 24.37 -2.80 25.27
CA GLN A 465 24.77 -1.45 24.90
C GLN A 465 24.34 -0.48 25.99
N MET A 466 25.19 0.50 26.28
CA MET A 466 24.98 1.45 27.38
C MET A 466 25.31 2.86 26.94
N THR A 467 24.53 3.82 27.44
CA THR A 467 24.69 5.25 27.19
C THR A 467 24.75 5.97 28.54
N PRO A 468 25.94 6.40 28.99
CA PRO A 468 26.07 7.21 30.19
C PRO A 468 25.31 8.54 30.04
N LEU A 469 24.55 8.93 31.07
CA LEU A 469 23.86 10.22 31.13
C LEU A 469 24.67 11.26 31.94
N SER A 470 26.00 11.19 31.85
CA SER A 470 26.91 12.16 32.47
C SER A 470 28.09 12.43 31.55
N ALA A 471 28.43 13.72 31.42
CA ALA A 471 29.64 14.16 30.71
C ALA A 471 30.93 13.79 31.45
N ASP A 472 30.83 13.47 32.75
CA ASP A 472 31.97 13.04 33.56
C ASP A 472 32.33 11.56 33.34
N SER A 473 31.50 10.82 32.60
CA SER A 473 31.76 9.42 32.30
C SER A 473 33.01 9.28 31.43
N GLU A 474 33.98 8.48 31.90
CA GLU A 474 35.17 8.15 31.11
C GLU A 474 35.05 6.80 30.38
N GLY A 475 33.82 6.30 30.25
CA GLY A 475 33.48 5.04 29.61
C GLY A 475 33.03 3.97 30.61
N LEU A 476 32.30 2.98 30.11
CA LEU A 476 31.76 1.87 30.88
C LEU A 476 32.16 0.53 30.25
N ALA A 477 32.35 -0.49 31.07
CA ALA A 477 32.57 -1.87 30.66
C ALA A 477 31.56 -2.80 31.32
N VAL A 478 30.95 -3.68 30.54
CA VAL A 478 30.21 -4.84 31.07
C VAL A 478 31.22 -5.93 31.37
N ILE A 479 31.46 -6.17 32.65
CA ILE A 479 32.50 -7.10 33.13
C ILE A 479 31.95 -8.50 33.41
N GLU A 480 30.63 -8.64 33.51
CA GLU A 480 29.95 -9.89 33.81
C GLU A 480 28.59 -9.90 33.10
N LYS A 481 28.25 -11.03 32.49
CA LYS A 481 26.91 -11.31 31.96
C LYS A 481 26.47 -12.67 32.50
N THR A 482 25.26 -12.72 33.06
CA THR A 482 24.64 -13.93 33.59
C THR A 482 23.23 -14.07 33.02
N SER A 483 22.55 -15.17 33.30
CA SER A 483 21.13 -15.31 32.96
C SER A 483 20.25 -14.30 33.70
N LYS A 484 20.70 -13.78 34.85
CA LYS A 484 19.93 -12.92 35.75
C LYS A 484 20.15 -11.42 35.53
N GLY A 485 21.15 -11.06 34.73
CA GLY A 485 21.57 -9.67 34.60
C GLY A 485 23.03 -9.52 34.24
N PHE A 486 23.51 -8.29 34.31
CA PHE A 486 24.89 -7.94 33.97
C PHE A 486 25.49 -6.97 34.97
N ARG A 487 26.82 -6.99 35.06
CA ARG A 487 27.59 -6.12 35.95
C ARG A 487 28.40 -5.13 35.14
N VAL A 488 28.33 -3.87 35.55
CA VAL A 488 28.97 -2.74 34.87
C VAL A 488 30.01 -2.12 35.79
N LYS A 489 31.18 -1.77 35.23
CA LYS A 489 32.17 -0.90 35.86
C LYS A 489 32.50 0.29 35.00
N GLU A 490 32.68 1.44 35.63
CA GLU A 490 33.26 2.60 34.98
C GLU A 490 34.76 2.41 34.77
N LEU A 491 35.22 2.85 33.60
CA LEU A 491 36.62 2.83 33.23
C LEU A 491 37.38 3.95 33.96
N ARG A 492 38.69 3.72 34.19
CA ARG A 492 39.62 4.69 34.78
C ARG A 492 39.27 5.10 36.22
N LYS A 493 38.62 6.25 36.43
CA LYS A 493 38.36 6.82 37.77
C LYS A 493 37.60 5.83 38.66
N GLY A 494 36.62 5.12 38.08
CA GLY A 494 35.92 4.03 38.76
C GLY A 494 35.13 4.48 40.00
N THR A 495 34.69 5.73 40.05
CA THR A 495 33.97 6.33 41.20
C THR A 495 32.71 7.09 40.79
N GLY A 496 32.26 6.94 39.55
CA GLY A 496 31.12 7.65 38.98
C GLY A 496 29.81 7.37 39.71
N ASN A 497 28.99 8.41 39.83
CA ASN A 497 27.67 8.37 40.43
C ASN A 497 26.65 9.07 39.52
N TYR A 498 26.14 8.36 38.52
CA TYR A 498 25.23 8.91 37.52
C TYR A 498 24.34 7.84 36.89
N LYS A 499 23.30 8.29 36.18
CA LYS A 499 22.38 7.39 35.47
C LYS A 499 22.97 6.90 34.16
N VAL A 500 22.60 5.68 33.77
CA VAL A 500 23.02 5.03 32.54
C VAL A 500 21.80 4.37 31.91
N ASP A 501 21.50 4.74 30.67
CA ASP A 501 20.52 4.03 29.85
C ASP A 501 21.18 2.80 29.24
N TRP A 502 20.43 1.71 29.12
CA TRP A 502 20.94 0.46 28.59
C TRP A 502 19.92 -0.28 27.74
N GLU A 503 20.44 -1.09 26.84
CA GLU A 503 19.68 -2.08 26.07
C GLU A 503 20.46 -3.39 26.04
N ALA A 504 19.81 -4.48 26.45
CA ALA A 504 20.33 -5.83 26.31
C ALA A 504 19.56 -6.56 25.22
N LYS A 505 20.30 -7.23 24.34
CA LYS A 505 19.78 -8.02 23.22
C LYS A 505 20.40 -9.40 23.25
N GLY A 506 19.63 -10.42 22.90
CA GLY A 506 20.14 -11.77 22.72
C GLY A 506 19.18 -12.61 21.89
N VAL A 507 19.63 -13.79 21.49
CA VAL A 507 18.79 -14.78 20.82
C VAL A 507 17.88 -15.43 21.84
N ARG A 508 16.61 -15.63 21.48
CA ARG A 508 15.68 -16.37 22.33
C ARG A 508 16.12 -17.82 22.50
N ALA A 509 16.01 -18.33 23.72
CA ALA A 509 16.30 -19.73 24.04
C ALA A 509 15.44 -20.68 23.19
N GLY A 510 16.06 -21.65 22.52
CA GLY A 510 15.41 -22.61 21.62
C GLY A 510 15.21 -22.12 20.18
N TYR A 511 15.81 -20.98 19.82
CA TYR A 511 15.78 -20.39 18.47
C TYR A 511 17.18 -20.08 17.92
N GLU A 512 18.24 -20.60 18.53
CA GLU A 512 19.64 -20.37 18.16
C GLU A 512 19.96 -20.82 16.73
N ASN A 513 19.29 -21.88 16.28
CA ASN A 513 19.48 -22.45 14.94
C ASN A 513 18.50 -21.86 13.90
N TYR A 514 18.08 -20.61 14.06
CA TYR A 514 17.17 -19.96 13.11
C TYR A 514 17.79 -19.87 11.71
N LYS A 515 17.15 -20.54 10.74
CA LYS A 515 17.64 -20.61 9.35
C LYS A 515 17.15 -19.40 8.55
N VAL A 516 18.03 -18.44 8.31
CA VAL A 516 17.76 -17.22 7.53
C VAL A 516 17.64 -17.53 6.03
N VAL A 517 18.59 -18.31 5.51
CA VAL A 517 18.62 -18.71 4.09
C VAL A 517 17.94 -20.05 3.93
N ARG A 518 16.84 -20.10 3.18
CA ARG A 518 15.97 -21.27 3.00
C ARG A 518 15.93 -21.70 1.53
N THR A 519 15.83 -23.00 1.29
CA THR A 519 15.65 -23.55 -0.07
C THR A 519 14.21 -23.32 -0.52
N LYS A 520 14.03 -22.49 -1.55
CA LYS A 520 12.72 -22.15 -2.11
C LYS A 520 11.95 -23.40 -2.56
N GLY A 521 10.69 -23.51 -2.14
CA GLY A 521 9.79 -24.63 -2.50
C GLY A 521 10.04 -25.92 -1.72
N VAL A 522 11.05 -25.95 -0.84
CA VAL A 522 11.34 -27.04 0.10
C VAL A 522 11.09 -26.54 1.52
N ASP A 523 11.92 -25.60 1.97
CA ASP A 523 11.86 -25.01 3.32
C ASP A 523 10.78 -23.92 3.44
N THR A 524 10.17 -23.52 2.33
CA THR A 524 9.15 -22.47 2.27
C THR A 524 7.84 -23.03 1.73
N PRO A 525 6.68 -22.58 2.23
CA PRO A 525 5.39 -23.04 1.74
C PRO A 525 5.26 -22.87 0.22
N ARG A 526 4.88 -23.94 -0.48
CA ARG A 526 4.38 -23.87 -1.85
C ARG A 526 2.94 -24.36 -1.93
N PRO A 527 2.13 -23.85 -2.88
CA PRO A 527 0.81 -24.40 -3.14
C PRO A 527 0.90 -25.92 -3.39
N ALA A 528 0.01 -26.67 -2.74
CA ALA A 528 -0.17 -28.08 -3.07
C ALA A 528 -0.83 -28.20 -4.46
N THR A 529 -0.33 -29.12 -5.28
CA THR A 529 -0.86 -29.43 -6.61
C THR A 529 -1.55 -30.79 -6.60
N SER A 530 -2.31 -31.11 -7.65
CA SER A 530 -2.96 -32.43 -7.80
C SER A 530 -2.00 -33.61 -7.72
N ASN A 531 -0.71 -33.38 -8.01
CA ASN A 531 0.33 -34.41 -8.01
C ASN A 531 0.94 -34.65 -6.62
N ASP A 532 0.68 -33.77 -5.65
CA ASP A 532 1.22 -33.86 -4.28
C ASP A 532 0.34 -34.72 -3.35
N PHE A 533 -0.86 -35.09 -3.81
CA PHE A 533 -1.75 -35.98 -3.08
C PHE A 533 -1.50 -37.44 -3.52
N ILE A 534 -1.26 -38.31 -2.54
CA ILE A 534 -1.16 -39.75 -2.78
C ILE A 534 -2.54 -40.22 -3.27
N LYS A 535 -2.59 -40.74 -4.50
CA LYS A 535 -3.71 -41.58 -4.94
C LYS A 535 -3.64 -42.84 -4.08
N LEU A 536 -4.50 -42.93 -3.08
CA LEU A 536 -4.77 -44.21 -2.43
C LEU A 536 -5.70 -44.95 -3.38
N ASP A 537 -5.18 -46.02 -3.96
CA ASP A 537 -5.91 -46.94 -4.86
C ASP A 537 -7.03 -47.69 -4.13
#